data_AF-A0A936ICJ4-F1
#
_entry.id   AF-A0A936ICJ4-F1
#
_cell.length_a   1.000
_cell.length_b   1.000
_cell.length_c   1.000
_cell.angle_alpha   90.00
_cell.angle_beta   90.00
_cell.angle_gamma   90.00
#
_symmetry.space_group_name_H-M   'P 1'
#
loop_
_entity.id
_entity.type
_entity.pdbx_description
1 polymer ?
#
loop_
_entity_poly.entity_id
_entity_poly.type
_entity_poly.pdbx_seq_one_letter_code
_entity_poly.pdbx_strand_id
1 'polypeptide(L)'
;MFISHLSHELKNPISVIASQVEVTLQKREKKADYVQTLKSILDDTKGLNDVTNNLMQLSRITLENNDVEFKFLRIDEMIWQAKEELLKNHPEYKIVVEIENLPEDENELLIVGNESLLKTAFKNLMDNGCKYSPDKLVELRMKYQERMFCSRY
;
A
#
# COMPACT_ATOMS: atom_id res chain seq x y z
N MET A 1 4.76 -20.58 0.63
CA MET A 1 4.78 -19.60 1.74
C MET A 1 3.85 -18.42 1.47
N PHE A 2 3.87 -17.81 0.27
CA PHE A 2 2.98 -16.70 -0.12
C PHE A 2 1.50 -17.10 -0.28
N ILE A 3 1.20 -18.11 -1.12
CA ILE A 3 -0.18 -18.63 -1.32
C ILE A 3 -0.82 -19.06 0.02
N SER A 4 -0.05 -19.68 0.91
CA SER A 4 -0.54 -20.12 2.23
C SER A 4 -0.84 -18.95 3.17
N HIS A 5 -0.07 -17.86 3.10
CA HIS A 5 -0.32 -16.66 3.90
C HIS A 5 -1.60 -15.95 3.43
N LEU A 6 -1.76 -15.81 2.12
CA LEU A 6 -2.96 -15.23 1.50
C LEU A 6 -4.23 -16.01 1.81
N SER A 7 -4.18 -17.36 1.71
CA SER A 7 -5.30 -18.20 2.10
C SER A 7 -5.70 -18.00 3.56
N HIS A 8 -4.74 -17.74 4.45
CA HIS A 8 -5.01 -17.46 5.85
C HIS A 8 -5.60 -16.06 6.05
N GLU A 9 -5.07 -15.04 5.38
CA GLU A 9 -5.57 -13.66 5.43
C GLU A 9 -6.98 -13.52 4.84
N LEU A 10 -7.35 -14.31 3.83
CA LEU A 10 -8.73 -14.36 3.32
C LEU A 10 -9.66 -15.12 4.26
N LYS A 11 -9.20 -16.22 4.86
CA LYS A 11 -10.03 -17.08 5.72
C LYS A 11 -10.48 -16.38 7.01
N ASN A 12 -9.64 -15.51 7.57
CA ASN A 12 -9.96 -14.75 8.79
C ASN A 12 -11.21 -13.86 8.64
N PRO A 13 -11.26 -12.86 7.74
CA PRO A 13 -12.42 -11.99 7.60
C PRO A 13 -13.68 -12.77 7.18
N ILE A 14 -13.57 -13.81 6.34
CA ILE A 14 -14.71 -14.68 5.98
C ILE A 14 -15.30 -15.36 7.22
N SER A 15 -14.43 -15.87 8.10
CA SER A 15 -14.85 -16.59 9.30
C SER A 15 -15.50 -15.65 10.32
N VAL A 16 -15.00 -14.42 10.44
CA VAL A 16 -15.61 -13.37 11.30
C VAL A 16 -17.00 -12.98 10.77
N ILE A 17 -17.12 -12.71 9.46
CA ILE A 17 -18.40 -12.39 8.82
C ILE A 17 -19.42 -13.51 9.05
N ALA A 18 -19.04 -14.76 8.80
CA ALA A 18 -19.92 -15.92 8.98
C ALA A 18 -20.41 -16.03 10.43
N SER A 19 -19.50 -15.90 11.41
CA SER A 19 -19.85 -15.95 12.84
C SER A 19 -20.79 -14.81 13.25
N GLN A 20 -20.56 -13.60 12.76
CA GLN A 20 -21.43 -12.46 13.07
C GLN A 20 -22.82 -12.58 12.45
N VAL A 21 -22.91 -13.13 11.24
CA VAL A 21 -24.19 -13.47 10.62
C VAL A 21 -24.92 -14.53 11.45
N GLU A 22 -24.26 -15.62 11.85
CA GLU A 22 -24.85 -16.69 12.68
C GLU A 22 -25.38 -16.17 14.02
N VAL A 23 -24.57 -15.41 14.77
CA VAL A 23 -24.96 -14.81 16.06
C VAL A 23 -26.15 -13.87 15.88
N THR A 24 -26.17 -13.10 14.80
CA THR A 24 -27.22 -12.11 14.54
C THR A 24 -28.54 -12.76 14.11
N LEU A 25 -28.48 -13.87 13.39
CA LEU A 25 -29.67 -14.68 13.06
C LEU A 25 -30.27 -15.36 14.29
N GLN A 26 -29.48 -15.64 15.34
CA GLN A 26 -29.95 -16.26 16.57
C GLN A 26 -30.58 -15.27 17.58
N LYS A 27 -30.33 -13.96 17.45
CA LYS A 27 -30.86 -12.95 18.37
C LYS A 27 -32.35 -12.67 18.10
N ARG A 28 -33.20 -12.85 19.12
CA ARG A 28 -34.59 -12.33 19.11
C ARG A 28 -34.59 -10.85 19.46
N GLU A 29 -34.69 -10.02 18.42
CA GLU A 29 -35.11 -8.61 18.37
C GLU A 29 -34.52 -7.61 19.40
N LYS A 30 -33.46 -6.90 18.98
CA LYS A 30 -33.30 -5.44 19.21
C LYS A 30 -32.69 -4.81 17.95
N LYS A 31 -33.40 -3.88 17.29
CA LYS A 31 -32.96 -3.25 16.02
C LYS A 31 -31.56 -2.62 16.07
N ALA A 32 -31.13 -2.11 17.24
CA ALA A 32 -29.80 -1.50 17.41
C ALA A 32 -28.65 -2.52 17.29
N ASP A 33 -28.85 -3.75 17.76
CA ASP A 33 -27.84 -4.82 17.67
C ASP A 33 -27.61 -5.25 16.21
N TYR A 34 -28.66 -5.27 15.39
CA TYR A 34 -28.55 -5.57 13.96
C TYR A 34 -27.72 -4.54 13.20
N VAL A 35 -27.92 -3.25 13.47
CA VAL A 35 -27.16 -2.19 12.81
C VAL A 35 -25.68 -2.30 13.16
N GLN A 36 -25.34 -2.60 14.41
CA GLN A 36 -23.95 -2.77 14.82
C GLN A 36 -23.30 -4.00 14.17
N THR A 37 -24.00 -5.14 14.10
CA THR A 37 -23.48 -6.31 13.38
C THR A 37 -23.30 -6.00 11.89
N LEU A 38 -24.27 -5.37 11.23
CA LEU A 38 -24.17 -5.03 9.81
C LEU A 38 -22.99 -4.08 9.52
N LYS A 39 -22.70 -3.14 10.43
CA LYS A 39 -21.49 -2.30 10.34
C LYS A 39 -20.21 -3.13 10.45
N SER A 40 -20.14 -4.07 11.40
CA SER A 40 -18.98 -4.94 11.55
C SER A 40 -18.77 -5.83 10.31
N ILE A 41 -19.84 -6.44 9.78
CA ILE A 41 -19.80 -7.22 8.54
C ILE A 41 -19.32 -6.37 7.36
N LEU A 42 -19.78 -5.12 7.27
CA LEU A 42 -19.35 -4.17 6.23
C LEU A 42 -17.85 -3.88 6.35
N ASP A 43 -17.33 -3.68 7.55
CA ASP A 43 -15.90 -3.41 7.75
C ASP A 43 -15.03 -4.63 7.45
N ASP A 44 -15.46 -5.84 7.84
CA ASP A 44 -14.77 -7.09 7.46
C ASP A 44 -14.78 -7.32 5.94
N THR A 45 -15.88 -6.97 5.26
CA THR A 45 -15.99 -7.07 3.80
C THR A 45 -15.05 -6.11 3.09
N LYS A 46 -14.85 -4.89 3.63
CA LYS A 46 -13.82 -3.96 3.12
C LYS A 46 -12.43 -4.56 3.28
N GLY A 47 -12.12 -5.17 4.43
CA GLY A 47 -10.85 -5.85 4.65
C GLY A 47 -10.60 -6.98 3.63
N LEU A 48 -11.63 -7.77 3.31
CA LEU A 48 -11.54 -8.81 2.29
C LEU A 48 -11.31 -8.24 0.88
N ASN A 49 -11.92 -7.09 0.58
CA ASN A 49 -11.70 -6.37 -0.67
C ASN A 49 -10.24 -5.90 -0.77
N ASP A 50 -9.65 -5.39 0.31
CA ASP A 50 -8.23 -4.99 0.35
C ASP A 50 -7.31 -6.18 0.05
N VAL A 51 -7.52 -7.33 0.71
CA VAL A 51 -6.71 -8.55 0.47
C VAL A 51 -6.83 -9.01 -0.99
N THR A 52 -8.04 -8.95 -1.55
CA THR A 52 -8.30 -9.32 -2.95
C THR A 52 -7.59 -8.37 -3.92
N ASN A 53 -7.63 -7.06 -3.65
CA ASN A 53 -6.93 -6.07 -4.46
C ASN A 53 -5.40 -6.26 -4.42
N ASN A 54 -4.85 -6.54 -3.23
CA ASN A 54 -3.43 -6.85 -3.08
C ASN A 54 -3.03 -8.10 -3.87
N LEU A 55 -3.86 -9.15 -3.84
CA LEU A 55 -3.66 -10.35 -4.65
C LEU A 55 -3.66 -10.05 -6.15
N MET A 56 -4.62 -9.26 -6.63
CA MET A 56 -4.72 -8.87 -8.04
C MET A 56 -3.51 -8.04 -8.48
N GLN A 57 -3.02 -7.13 -7.64
CA GLN A 57 -1.79 -6.39 -7.92
C GLN A 57 -0.59 -7.33 -8.04
N LEU A 58 -0.42 -8.27 -7.10
CA LEU A 58 0.69 -9.23 -7.13
C LEU A 58 0.63 -10.18 -8.33
N SER A 59 -0.58 -10.59 -8.74
CA SER A 59 -0.78 -11.36 -9.96
C SER A 59 -0.35 -10.58 -11.20
N ARG A 60 -0.68 -9.29 -11.30
CA ARG A 60 -0.25 -8.44 -12.43
C ARG A 60 1.27 -8.34 -12.50
N ILE A 61 1.92 -8.06 -11.37
CA ILE A 61 3.39 -8.02 -11.26
C ILE A 61 4.02 -9.35 -11.71
N THR A 62 3.41 -10.48 -11.34
CA THR A 62 3.95 -11.80 -11.69
C THR A 62 3.77 -12.14 -13.18
N LEU A 63 2.66 -11.71 -13.80
CA LEU A 63 2.34 -11.96 -15.21
C LEU A 63 3.07 -11.00 -16.17
N GLU A 64 3.35 -9.77 -15.73
CA GLU A 64 4.07 -8.76 -16.51
C GLU A 64 5.58 -9.04 -16.65
N ASN A 65 6.11 -10.10 -16.01
CA ASN A 65 7.51 -10.51 -16.09
C ASN A 65 8.03 -10.85 -17.51
N ASN A 66 7.17 -10.87 -18.53
CA ASN A 66 7.59 -11.12 -19.92
C ASN A 66 7.81 -9.85 -20.77
N ASP A 67 7.43 -8.65 -20.30
CA ASP A 67 7.63 -7.37 -21.03
C ASP A 67 7.83 -6.19 -20.05
N VAL A 68 8.65 -6.37 -19.01
CA VAL A 68 8.94 -5.29 -18.04
C VAL A 68 9.81 -4.23 -18.74
N GLU A 69 9.19 -3.18 -19.25
CA GLU A 69 9.91 -2.03 -19.81
C GLU A 69 10.60 -1.25 -18.67
N PHE A 70 11.94 -1.27 -18.68
CA PHE A 70 12.76 -0.43 -17.82
C PHE A 70 13.08 0.86 -18.56
N LYS A 71 12.90 1.99 -17.89
CA LYS A 71 13.23 3.31 -18.44
C LYS A 71 13.92 4.19 -17.41
N PHE A 72 14.53 5.27 -17.88
CA PHE A 72 15.05 6.31 -17.02
C PHE A 72 13.89 7.05 -16.35
N LEU A 73 13.91 7.10 -15.03
CA LEU A 73 12.86 7.64 -14.19
C LEU A 73 13.48 8.51 -13.11
N ARG A 74 12.88 9.67 -12.85
CA ARG A 74 13.23 10.50 -11.70
C ARG A 74 12.61 9.95 -10.43
N ILE A 75 13.45 9.59 -9.46
CA ILE A 75 12.98 8.92 -8.24
C ILE A 75 12.09 9.81 -7.37
N ASP A 76 12.39 11.11 -7.32
CA ASP A 76 11.60 12.13 -6.64
C ASP A 76 10.21 12.27 -7.26
N GLU A 77 10.11 12.28 -8.60
CA GLU A 77 8.82 12.29 -9.29
C GLU A 77 7.98 11.06 -8.96
N MET A 78 8.60 9.87 -8.88
CA MET A 78 7.90 8.63 -8.54
C MET A 78 7.29 8.70 -7.13
N ILE A 79 8.03 9.26 -6.16
CA ILE A 79 7.55 9.48 -4.80
C ILE A 79 6.35 10.45 -4.80
N TRP A 80 6.45 11.57 -5.51
CA TRP A 80 5.38 12.57 -5.60
C TRP A 80 4.12 12.01 -6.25
N GLN A 81 4.25 11.33 -7.39
CA GLN A 81 3.12 10.73 -8.10
C GLN A 81 2.42 9.67 -7.24
N ALA A 82 3.18 8.82 -6.55
CA ALA A 82 2.64 7.83 -5.62
C ALA A 82 1.88 8.49 -4.47
N LYS A 83 2.42 9.57 -3.89
CA LYS A 83 1.78 10.35 -2.83
C LYS A 83 0.47 10.97 -3.30
N GLU A 84 0.46 11.63 -4.45
CA GLU A 84 -0.74 12.26 -5.01
C GLU A 84 -1.85 11.25 -5.27
N GLU A 85 -1.50 10.10 -5.85
CA GLU A 85 -2.47 9.04 -6.12
C GLU A 85 -3.05 8.45 -4.81
N LEU A 86 -2.21 8.29 -3.79
CA LEU A 86 -2.65 7.79 -2.50
C LEU A 86 -3.59 8.78 -1.79
N LEU A 87 -3.26 10.07 -1.79
CA LEU A 87 -4.09 11.12 -1.17
C LEU A 87 -5.42 11.35 -1.90
N LYS A 88 -5.53 11.03 -3.20
CA LYS A 88 -6.82 11.03 -3.92
C LYS A 88 -7.81 10.02 -3.33
N ASN A 89 -7.31 8.86 -2.90
CA ASN A 89 -8.14 7.78 -2.35
C ASN A 89 -8.29 7.88 -0.82
N HIS A 90 -7.31 8.47 -0.14
CA HIS A 90 -7.24 8.60 1.31
C HIS A 90 -6.93 10.06 1.73
N PRO A 91 -7.90 10.98 1.60
CA PRO A 91 -7.68 12.40 1.91
C PRO A 91 -7.36 12.67 3.39
N GLU A 92 -7.62 11.70 4.28
CA GLU A 92 -7.30 11.76 5.70
C GLU A 92 -5.82 11.48 6.02
N TYR A 93 -5.06 10.92 5.07
CA TYR A 93 -3.65 10.62 5.28
C TYR A 93 -2.79 11.87 5.26
N LYS A 94 -1.73 11.86 6.06
CA LYS A 94 -0.72 12.93 6.11
C LYS A 94 0.62 12.33 5.71
N ILE A 95 1.14 12.77 4.56
CA ILE A 95 2.39 12.25 4.01
C ILE A 95 3.37 13.42 3.91
N VAL A 96 4.39 13.42 4.78
CA VAL A 96 5.47 14.40 4.75
C VAL A 96 6.63 13.79 3.97
N VAL A 97 7.11 14.50 2.96
CA VAL A 97 8.23 14.07 2.12
C VAL A 97 9.35 15.07 2.32
N GLU A 98 10.48 14.59 2.82
CA GLU A 98 11.71 15.36 2.98
C GLU A 98 12.76 14.78 2.06
N ILE A 99 13.38 15.65 1.25
CA ILE A 99 14.47 15.25 0.36
C ILE A 99 15.72 16.03 0.79
N GLU A 100 16.72 15.29 1.26
CA GLU A 100 18.01 15.80 1.71
C GLU A 100 19.08 15.66 0.62
N ASN A 101 19.98 16.66 0.58
CA ASN A 101 21.14 16.72 -0.32
C ASN A 101 20.78 16.63 -1.81
N LEU A 102 19.70 17.29 -2.24
CA LEU A 102 19.35 17.34 -3.67
C LEU A 102 20.59 17.72 -4.50
N PRO A 103 20.94 16.94 -5.53
CA PRO A 103 22.04 17.28 -6.43
C PRO A 103 21.71 18.54 -7.23
N GLU A 104 22.74 19.26 -7.68
CA GLU A 104 22.55 20.43 -8.57
C GLU A 104 22.05 20.00 -9.96
N ASP A 105 22.49 18.83 -10.44
CA ASP A 105 22.00 18.23 -11.68
C ASP A 105 20.85 17.26 -11.39
N GLU A 106 19.65 17.59 -11.87
CA GLU A 106 18.45 16.75 -11.74
C GLU A 106 18.62 15.37 -12.38
N ASN A 107 19.54 15.22 -13.35
CA ASN A 107 19.84 13.92 -13.96
C ASN A 107 20.48 12.95 -12.98
N GLU A 108 21.08 13.42 -11.88
CA GLU A 108 21.63 12.56 -10.83
C GLU A 108 20.53 11.85 -10.00
N LEU A 109 19.27 12.26 -10.15
CA LEU A 109 18.10 11.59 -9.58
C LEU A 109 17.49 10.54 -10.52
N LEU A 110 18.03 10.38 -11.75
CA LEU A 110 17.55 9.38 -12.69
C LEU A 110 18.01 7.99 -12.28
N ILE A 111 17.05 7.08 -12.16
CA ILE A 111 17.26 5.65 -11.99
C ILE A 111 16.70 4.88 -13.18
N VAL A 112 17.25 3.71 -13.46
CA VAL A 112 16.64 2.76 -14.40
C VAL A 112 15.67 1.88 -13.62
N GLY A 113 14.39 1.95 -13.97
CA GLY A 113 13.36 1.22 -13.24
C GLY A 113 12.09 0.99 -14.05
N ASN A 114 11.23 0.13 -13.54
CA ASN A 114 9.86 0.01 -14.03
C ASN A 114 8.96 0.98 -13.27
N GLU A 115 8.30 1.87 -14.00
CA GLU A 115 7.49 2.94 -13.41
C GLU A 115 6.31 2.40 -12.58
N SER A 116 5.60 1.40 -13.10
CA SER A 116 4.44 0.80 -12.44
C SER A 116 4.82 0.13 -11.12
N LEU A 117 5.91 -0.64 -11.13
CA LEU A 117 6.40 -1.33 -9.95
C LEU A 117 6.90 -0.36 -8.88
N LEU A 118 7.66 0.67 -9.27
CA LEU A 118 8.15 1.69 -8.33
C LEU A 118 7.00 2.47 -7.71
N LYS A 119 6.02 2.92 -8.50
CA LYS A 119 4.82 3.57 -7.99
C LYS A 119 4.07 2.69 -7.00
N THR A 120 3.87 1.41 -7.35
CA THR A 120 3.20 0.44 -6.48
C THR A 120 3.97 0.26 -5.16
N ALA A 121 5.29 0.13 -5.22
CA ALA A 121 6.13 0.01 -4.03
C ALA A 121 6.00 1.23 -3.11
N PHE A 122 6.14 2.44 -3.65
CA PHE A 122 6.01 3.67 -2.86
C PHE A 122 4.61 3.83 -2.25
N LYS A 123 3.55 3.58 -3.03
CA LYS A 123 2.18 3.61 -2.53
C LYS A 123 1.97 2.64 -1.38
N ASN A 124 2.43 1.40 -1.53
CA ASN A 124 2.28 0.38 -0.49
C ASN A 124 3.03 0.74 0.80
N LEU A 125 4.24 1.31 0.69
CA LEU A 125 4.99 1.76 1.86
C LEU A 125 4.30 2.93 2.58
N MET A 126 3.84 3.94 1.83
CA MET A 126 3.14 5.10 2.39
C MET A 126 1.77 4.74 2.96
N ASP A 127 1.00 3.89 2.27
CA ASP A 127 -0.31 3.41 2.74
C ASP A 127 -0.16 2.64 4.05
N ASN A 128 0.76 1.69 4.11
CA ASN A 128 1.06 0.98 5.36
C ASN A 128 1.49 1.95 6.47
N GLY A 129 2.38 2.89 6.16
CA GLY A 129 2.82 3.91 7.13
C GLY A 129 1.65 4.69 7.73
N CYS A 130 0.71 5.16 6.90
CA CYS A 130 -0.47 5.89 7.37
C CYS A 130 -1.49 4.97 8.07
N LYS A 131 -1.73 3.77 7.53
CA LYS A 131 -2.71 2.82 8.07
C LYS A 131 -2.39 2.45 9.51
N TYR A 132 -1.11 2.21 9.80
CA TYR A 132 -0.63 1.75 11.09
C TYR A 132 -0.09 2.86 12.01
N SER A 133 -0.12 4.13 11.60
CA SER A 133 0.19 5.26 12.49
C SER A 133 -1.05 5.78 13.23
N PRO A 134 -0.93 6.19 14.51
CA PRO A 134 -2.06 6.68 15.31
C PRO A 134 -2.76 7.91 14.73
N ASP A 135 -2.02 8.78 14.07
CA ASP A 135 -2.46 10.08 13.53
C ASP A 135 -2.54 10.12 12.00
N LYS A 136 -2.43 8.94 11.36
CA LYS A 136 -2.38 8.76 9.90
C LYS A 136 -1.24 9.52 9.23
N LEU A 137 -0.18 9.83 9.97
CA LEU A 137 1.03 10.46 9.49
C LEU A 137 2.09 9.43 9.09
N VAL A 138 2.78 9.69 7.99
CA VAL A 138 4.05 9.04 7.63
C VAL A 138 5.06 10.09 7.16
N GLU A 139 6.30 9.95 7.60
CA GLU A 139 7.44 10.73 7.14
C GLU A 139 8.29 9.87 6.19
N LEU A 140 8.45 10.32 4.95
CA LEU A 140 9.33 9.73 3.96
C LEU A 140 10.55 10.63 3.80
N ARG A 141 11.74 10.09 4.06
CA ARG A 141 13.01 10.80 3.86
C ARG A 141 13.80 10.17 2.73
N MET A 142 14.12 10.95 1.72
CA MET A 142 15.04 10.58 0.66
C MET A 142 16.34 11.36 0.86
N LYS A 143 17.46 10.66 0.88
CA LYS A 143 18.78 11.29 0.97
C LYS A 143 19.59 10.90 -0.25
N TYR A 144 19.98 11.88 -1.04
CA TYR A 144 20.99 11.66 -2.06
C TYR A 144 22.37 11.56 -1.40
N GLN A 145 23.18 10.62 -1.90
CA GLN A 145 24.54 10.42 -1.47
C GLN A 145 25.38 10.19 -2.72
N GLU A 146 26.28 11.13 -3.00
CA GLU A 146 27.27 10.95 -4.06
C GLU A 146 28.03 9.64 -3.86
N ARG A 147 28.17 8.87 -4.94
CA ARG A 147 29.07 7.71 -4.93
C ARG A 147 30.50 8.24 -4.86
N MET A 148 31.09 8.24 -3.67
CA MET A 148 32.55 8.34 -3.53
C MET A 148 33.19 7.16 -4.28
N PHE A 149 33.74 7.43 -5.46
CA PHE A 149 34.67 6.51 -6.10
C PHE A 149 35.96 6.50 -5.27
N CYS A 150 36.10 5.52 -4.38
CA CYS A 150 37.42 5.19 -3.82
C CYS A 150 38.31 4.68 -4.97
N SER A 151 39.12 5.55 -5.57
CA SER A 151 40.24 5.10 -6.38
C SER A 151 41.27 4.49 -5.42
N ARG A 152 41.29 3.15 -5.35
CA ARG A 152 42.44 2.44 -4.79
C ARG A 152 43.63 2.69 -5.73
N TYR A 153 44.57 3.51 -5.29
CA TYR A 153 45.96 3.41 -5.71
C TYR A 153 46.65 2.32 -4.89
#